data_AF-A0A9D9CL19-F1
#
_entry.id   AF-A0A9D9CL19-F1
#
_cell.length_a   1.000
_cell.length_b   1.000
_cell.length_c   1.000
_cell.angle_alpha   90.00
_cell.angle_beta   90.00
_cell.angle_gamma   90.00
#
_symmetry.space_group_name_H-M   'P 1'
#
loop_
_entity.id
_entity.type
_entity.pdbx_description
1 polymer ?
#
loop_
_entity_poly.entity_id
_entity_poly.type
_entity_poly.pdbx_seq_one_letter_code
_entity_poly.pdbx_strand_id
1 'polypeptide(L)'
;EKATVAACRYLKDARERLGSWVNAAAAYNAGLNRISSEQDKQRVESALDMRLVSETSRYVFRIMAAKAFLEDPQKFGFYLKKEHFYHHIRVKEVEVSGVVEDWAVLCERYGLTYAQLKDFNPWLRGRGLKNERGRRYVLLLPLAEDLYYSPDKVRIHYAGWVKE
;
A
#
# COMPACT_ATOMS: atom_id res chain seq x y z
N GLU A 1 3.77 5.53 -0.30
CA GLU A 1 4.34 5.16 -1.62
C GLU A 1 5.51 4.18 -1.57
N LYS A 2 6.58 4.41 -0.79
CA LYS A 2 7.78 3.53 -0.76
C LYS A 2 7.48 2.05 -0.50
N ALA A 3 6.54 1.75 0.40
CA ALA A 3 6.12 0.37 0.70
C ALA A 3 5.50 -0.33 -0.52
N THR A 4 4.64 0.36 -1.28
CA THR A 4 4.01 -0.17 -2.50
C THR A 4 5.06 -0.51 -3.56
N VAL A 5 6.02 0.39 -3.79
CA VAL A 5 7.11 0.15 -4.75
C VAL A 5 7.95 -1.06 -4.34
N ALA A 6 8.29 -1.19 -3.06
CA ALA A 6 9.02 -2.35 -2.54
C ALA A 6 8.22 -3.65 -2.72
N ALA A 7 6.93 -3.65 -2.38
CA ALA A 7 6.05 -4.80 -2.57
C ALA A 7 5.94 -5.21 -4.04
N CYS A 8 5.77 -4.26 -4.97
CA CYS A 8 5.75 -4.54 -6.41
C CYS A 8 7.06 -5.13 -6.91
N ARG A 9 8.21 -4.64 -6.44
CA ARG A 9 9.52 -5.21 -6.78
C ARG A 9 9.64 -6.65 -6.29
N TYR A 10 9.27 -6.89 -5.04
CA TYR A 10 9.28 -8.23 -4.45
C TYR A 10 8.40 -9.21 -5.24
N LEU A 11 7.17 -8.82 -5.56
CA LEU A 11 6.22 -9.69 -6.28
C LEU A 11 6.72 -10.04 -7.69
N LYS A 12 7.41 -9.11 -8.37
CA LYS A 12 8.05 -9.38 -9.67
C LYS A 12 9.18 -10.39 -9.55
N ASP A 13 10.12 -10.18 -8.62
CA ASP A 13 11.23 -11.11 -8.35
C ASP A 13 10.71 -12.50 -7.94
N ALA A 14 9.69 -12.56 -7.08
CA ALA A 14 9.07 -13.81 -6.66
C ALA A 14 8.42 -14.55 -7.84
N ARG A 15 7.74 -13.84 -8.75
CA ARG A 15 7.17 -14.45 -9.97
C ARG A 15 8.26 -15.00 -10.87
N GLU A 16 9.33 -14.25 -11.10
CA GLU A 16 10.45 -14.67 -11.96
C GLU A 16 11.11 -15.94 -11.42
N ARG A 17 11.30 -16.05 -10.09
CA ARG A 17 11.92 -17.22 -9.47
C ARG A 17 11.00 -18.43 -9.33
N LEU A 18 9.71 -18.22 -9.08
CA LEU A 18 8.75 -19.29 -8.78
C LEU A 18 7.82 -19.64 -9.94
N GLY A 19 7.96 -18.98 -11.09
CA GLY A 19 7.30 -19.32 -12.35
C GLY A 19 5.84 -18.87 -12.50
N SER A 20 5.13 -18.49 -11.43
CA SER A 20 3.72 -18.09 -11.50
C SER A 20 3.34 -16.99 -10.50
N TRP A 21 2.26 -16.24 -10.82
CA TRP A 21 1.70 -15.24 -9.90
C TRP A 21 1.05 -15.87 -8.67
N VAL A 22 0.53 -17.09 -8.79
CA VAL A 22 -0.02 -17.86 -7.67
C VAL A 22 1.08 -18.14 -6.65
N ASN A 23 2.24 -18.61 -7.12
CA ASN A 23 3.38 -18.87 -6.26
C ASN A 23 3.96 -17.58 -5.67
N ALA A 24 4.00 -16.50 -6.46
CA ALA A 24 4.43 -15.19 -5.97
C ALA A 24 3.51 -14.66 -4.85
N ALA A 25 2.19 -14.84 -4.98
CA ALA A 25 1.23 -14.46 -3.93
C ALA A 25 1.42 -15.32 -2.67
N ALA A 26 1.61 -16.63 -2.81
CA ALA A 26 1.91 -17.51 -1.68
C ALA A 26 3.22 -17.09 -0.98
N ALA A 27 4.25 -16.75 -1.75
CA ALA A 27 5.55 -16.32 -1.24
C ALA A 27 5.48 -14.96 -0.53
N TYR A 28 4.60 -14.05 -0.97
CA TYR A 28 4.38 -12.78 -0.27
C TYR A 28 3.89 -12.99 1.18
N ASN A 29 3.10 -14.03 1.45
CA ASN A 29 2.68 -14.38 2.81
C ASN A 29 3.70 -15.28 3.53
N ALA A 30 4.22 -16.31 2.87
CA ALA A 30 4.97 -17.39 3.53
C ALA A 30 6.51 -17.29 3.39
N GLY A 31 6.99 -16.40 2.53
CA GLY A 31 8.39 -16.27 2.15
C GLY A 31 8.79 -17.09 0.93
N LEU A 32 9.69 -16.53 0.12
CA LEU A 32 10.13 -17.11 -1.15
C LEU A 32 10.82 -18.48 -0.97
N ASN A 33 11.78 -18.57 -0.05
CA ASN A 33 12.50 -19.81 0.22
C ASN A 33 11.58 -20.93 0.71
N ARG A 34 10.53 -20.57 1.44
CA ARG A 34 9.55 -21.55 1.92
C ARG A 34 8.76 -22.14 0.76
N ILE A 35 8.19 -21.30 -0.11
CA ILE A 35 7.43 -21.78 -1.26
C ILE A 35 8.31 -22.60 -2.20
N SER A 36 9.54 -22.15 -2.50
CA SER A 36 10.50 -22.92 -3.29
C SER A 36 10.79 -24.29 -2.66
N SER A 37 11.06 -24.35 -1.36
CA SER A 37 11.33 -25.61 -0.68
C SER A 37 10.12 -26.56 -0.69
N GLU A 38 8.90 -26.02 -0.61
CA GLU A 38 7.68 -26.83 -0.69
C GLU A 38 7.40 -27.35 -2.10
N GLN A 39 7.73 -26.59 -3.17
CA GLN A 39 7.72 -27.10 -4.55
C GLN A 39 8.60 -28.35 -4.67
N ASP A 40 9.83 -28.27 -4.17
CA ASP A 40 10.80 -29.36 -4.27
C ASP A 40 10.39 -30.58 -3.45
N LYS A 41 9.98 -30.38 -2.19
CA LYS A 41 9.60 -31.46 -1.27
C LYS A 41 8.34 -32.19 -1.72
N GLN A 42 7.34 -31.45 -2.17
CA GLN A 42 6.04 -32.02 -2.56
C GLN A 42 5.99 -32.40 -4.04
N ARG A 43 7.03 -32.06 -4.82
CA ARG A 43 7.16 -32.33 -6.26
C ARG A 43 5.98 -31.79 -7.07
N VAL A 44 5.58 -30.55 -6.76
CA VAL A 44 4.50 -29.83 -7.45
C VAL A 44 4.95 -28.43 -7.83
N GLU A 45 4.46 -27.93 -8.95
CA GLU A 45 4.86 -26.62 -9.46
C GLU A 45 4.02 -25.47 -8.88
N SER A 46 2.76 -25.73 -8.53
CA SER A 46 1.79 -24.70 -8.14
C SER A 46 1.47 -24.75 -6.65
N ALA A 47 1.39 -23.58 -6.01
CA ALA A 47 1.00 -23.46 -4.61
C ALA A 47 -0.44 -23.89 -4.32
N LEU A 48 -1.27 -24.08 -5.36
CA LEU A 48 -2.62 -24.65 -5.23
C LEU A 48 -2.59 -26.16 -4.96
N ASP A 49 -1.56 -26.84 -5.46
CA ASP A 49 -1.38 -28.28 -5.31
C ASP A 49 -0.50 -28.63 -4.09
N MET A 50 0.04 -27.61 -3.41
CA MET A 50 0.83 -27.79 -2.19
C MET A 50 -0.05 -27.90 -0.95
N ARG A 51 0.33 -28.82 -0.07
CA ARG A 51 -0.13 -28.87 1.31
C ARG A 51 0.63 -27.84 2.16
N LEU A 52 0.16 -26.60 2.13
CA LEU A 52 0.67 -25.50 2.97
C LEU A 52 -0.14 -25.36 4.28
N VAL A 53 0.35 -24.52 5.19
CA VAL A 53 -0.41 -24.14 6.38
C VAL A 53 -1.65 -23.32 5.99
N SER A 54 -2.70 -23.43 6.81
CA SER A 54 -4.03 -22.86 6.51
C SER A 54 -4.02 -21.36 6.21
N GLU A 55 -3.13 -20.61 6.86
CA GLU A 55 -2.95 -19.17 6.60
C GLU A 55 -2.56 -18.91 5.14
N THR A 56 -1.48 -19.54 4.66
CA THR A 56 -0.94 -19.34 3.32
C THR A 56 -1.87 -19.89 2.25
N SER A 57 -2.46 -21.08 2.44
CA SER A 57 -3.42 -21.63 1.47
C SER A 57 -4.63 -20.71 1.31
N ARG A 58 -5.16 -20.14 2.41
CA ARG A 58 -6.28 -19.19 2.35
C ARG A 58 -5.87 -17.84 1.76
N TYR A 59 -4.66 -17.38 2.01
CA TYR A 59 -4.15 -16.10 1.50
C TYR A 59 -4.25 -16.02 -0.02
N VAL A 60 -3.82 -17.09 -0.71
CA VAL A 60 -3.84 -17.17 -2.18
C VAL A 60 -5.25 -16.98 -2.74
N PHE A 61 -6.25 -17.66 -2.18
CA PHE A 61 -7.66 -17.48 -2.60
C PHE A 61 -8.23 -16.10 -2.22
N ARG A 62 -7.84 -15.53 -1.07
CA ARG A 62 -8.27 -14.18 -0.67
C ARG A 62 -7.78 -13.11 -1.65
N ILE A 63 -6.52 -13.20 -2.07
CA ILE A 63 -5.97 -12.27 -3.07
C ILE A 63 -6.60 -12.47 -4.44
N MET A 64 -6.87 -13.72 -4.85
CA MET A 64 -7.61 -13.99 -6.09
C MET A 64 -9.03 -13.42 -6.05
N ALA A 65 -9.76 -13.59 -4.95
CA ALA A 65 -11.09 -13.02 -4.78
C ALA A 65 -11.05 -11.48 -4.82
N ALA A 66 -10.11 -10.86 -4.12
CA ALA A 66 -9.93 -9.41 -4.14
C ALA A 66 -9.58 -8.91 -5.55
N LYS A 67 -8.72 -9.61 -6.28
CA LYS A 67 -8.38 -9.28 -7.68
C LYS A 67 -9.62 -9.38 -8.57
N ALA A 68 -10.36 -10.49 -8.51
CA ALA A 68 -11.56 -10.69 -9.32
C ALA A 68 -12.62 -9.61 -9.03
N PHE A 69 -12.83 -9.29 -7.76
CA PHE A 69 -13.70 -8.19 -7.34
C PHE A 69 -13.23 -6.85 -7.91
N LEU A 70 -11.94 -6.52 -7.78
CA LEU A 70 -11.37 -5.28 -8.29
C LEU A 70 -11.31 -5.22 -9.84
N GLU A 71 -11.50 -6.32 -10.56
CA GLU A 71 -11.61 -6.27 -12.03
C GLU A 71 -13.01 -5.86 -12.48
N ASP A 72 -14.04 -6.35 -11.79
CA ASP A 72 -15.45 -6.09 -12.13
C ASP A 72 -16.36 -6.25 -10.89
N PRO A 73 -16.48 -5.22 -10.03
CA PRO A 73 -17.31 -5.27 -8.83
C PRO A 73 -18.80 -5.58 -9.14
N GLN A 74 -19.28 -5.22 -10.33
CA GLN A 74 -20.67 -5.38 -10.73
C GLN A 74 -21.08 -6.83 -10.87
N LYS A 75 -20.17 -7.72 -11.28
CA LYS A 75 -20.41 -9.18 -11.30
C LYS A 75 -20.75 -9.75 -9.92
N PHE A 76 -20.40 -9.03 -8.86
CA PHE A 76 -20.68 -9.38 -7.48
C PHE A 76 -21.80 -8.54 -6.86
N GLY A 77 -22.55 -7.77 -7.67
CA GLY A 77 -23.66 -6.92 -7.22
C GLY A 77 -23.27 -5.56 -6.66
N PHE A 78 -22.01 -5.12 -6.85
CA PHE A 78 -21.55 -3.82 -6.38
C PHE A 78 -21.56 -2.79 -7.50
N TYR A 79 -22.48 -1.83 -7.39
CA TYR A 79 -22.60 -0.69 -8.30
C TYR A 79 -21.94 0.53 -7.64
N LEU A 80 -20.65 0.73 -7.94
CA LEU A 80 -19.87 1.80 -7.34
C LEU A 80 -20.13 3.12 -8.08
N LYS A 81 -20.41 4.17 -7.32
CA LYS A 81 -20.50 5.54 -7.81
C LYS A 81 -19.23 6.30 -7.48
N LYS A 82 -18.98 7.42 -8.16
CA LYS A 82 -17.81 8.28 -7.91
C LYS A 82 -17.72 8.66 -6.43
N GLU A 83 -18.84 8.90 -5.77
CA GLU A 83 -18.90 9.35 -4.38
C GLU A 83 -18.44 8.27 -3.38
N HIS A 84 -18.44 6.99 -3.77
CA HIS A 84 -17.98 5.89 -2.92
C HIS A 84 -16.45 5.79 -2.83
N PHE A 85 -15.71 6.51 -3.68
CA PHE A 85 -14.25 6.47 -3.70
C PHE A 85 -13.64 7.56 -2.81
N TYR A 86 -12.41 7.30 -2.38
CA TYR A 86 -11.64 8.28 -1.61
C TYR A 86 -11.27 9.49 -2.47
N HIS A 87 -11.48 10.68 -1.92
CA HIS A 87 -10.95 11.92 -2.47
C HIS A 87 -9.42 11.88 -2.44
N HIS A 88 -8.79 12.34 -3.53
CA HIS A 88 -7.33 12.40 -3.58
C HIS A 88 -6.83 13.64 -2.83
N ILE A 89 -6.01 13.43 -1.80
CA ILE A 89 -5.40 14.52 -1.03
C ILE A 89 -4.03 14.81 -1.63
N ARG A 90 -3.88 15.98 -2.27
CA ARG A 90 -2.58 16.40 -2.78
C ARG A 90 -1.67 16.75 -1.60
N VAL A 91 -0.38 16.50 -1.81
CA VAL A 91 0.65 16.78 -0.81
C VAL A 91 1.69 17.72 -1.41
N LYS A 92 2.26 18.55 -0.55
CA LYS A 92 3.48 19.30 -0.79
C LYS A 92 4.64 18.58 -0.13
N GLU A 93 5.71 18.38 -0.90
CA GLU A 93 6.97 17.85 -0.35
C GLU A 93 7.78 18.97 0.31
N VAL A 94 8.21 18.73 1.54
CA VAL A 94 9.08 19.64 2.29
C VAL A 94 10.31 18.87 2.77
N GLU A 95 11.49 19.32 2.37
CA GLU A 95 12.74 18.74 2.84
C GLU A 95 13.09 19.26 4.24
N VAL A 96 13.47 18.33 5.12
CA VAL A 96 14.04 18.64 6.44
C VAL A 96 15.38 17.91 6.59
N SER A 97 16.41 18.67 6.96
CA SER A 97 17.78 18.17 7.06
C SER A 97 18.42 18.39 8.45
N GLY A 98 17.72 19.07 9.36
CA GLY A 98 18.19 19.38 10.71
C GLY A 98 17.35 18.77 11.82
N VAL A 99 17.61 19.21 13.06
CA VAL A 99 16.82 18.89 14.24
C VAL A 99 15.43 19.48 14.08
N VAL A 100 14.40 18.72 14.42
CA VAL A 100 13.05 19.23 14.65
C VAL A 100 12.66 18.91 16.08
N GLU A 101 12.59 19.92 16.93
CA GLU A 101 12.29 19.74 18.35
C GLU A 101 10.86 19.21 18.56
N ASP A 102 9.89 19.85 17.92
CA ASP A 102 8.48 19.48 18.00
C ASP A 102 7.79 19.58 16.63
N TRP A 103 7.24 18.45 16.19
CA TRP A 103 6.44 18.37 14.98
C TRP A 103 5.17 19.21 15.05
N ALA A 104 4.54 19.34 16.22
CA ALA A 104 3.32 20.15 16.38
C ALA A 104 3.58 21.61 16.04
N VAL A 105 4.66 22.19 16.57
CA VAL A 105 5.10 23.57 16.26
C VAL A 105 5.41 23.72 14.77
N LEU A 106 6.04 22.72 14.16
CA LEU A 106 6.27 22.73 12.72
C LEU A 106 4.94 22.76 11.95
N CYS A 107 3.96 21.94 12.35
CA CYS A 107 2.66 21.84 11.71
C CYS A 107 1.84 23.12 11.81
N GLU A 108 1.89 23.82 12.95
CA GLU A 108 1.19 25.11 13.13
C GLU A 108 1.58 26.13 12.06
N ARG A 109 2.87 26.19 11.69
CA ARG A 109 3.36 27.08 10.61
C ARG A 109 2.77 26.76 9.24
N TYR A 110 2.31 25.54 9.03
CA TYR A 110 1.68 25.08 7.79
C TYR A 110 0.15 24.98 7.91
N GLY A 111 -0.44 25.40 9.03
CA GLY A 111 -1.88 25.28 9.27
C GLY A 111 -2.36 23.83 9.39
N LEU A 112 -1.48 22.91 9.79
CA LEU A 112 -1.76 21.49 9.94
C LEU A 112 -1.80 21.09 11.42
N THR A 113 -2.51 20.00 11.70
CA THR A 113 -2.42 19.33 12.99
C THR A 113 -1.30 18.30 12.98
N TYR A 114 -0.78 17.98 14.16
CA TYR A 114 0.19 16.90 14.33
C TYR A 114 -0.34 15.54 13.85
N ALA A 115 -1.64 15.27 14.04
CA ALA A 115 -2.27 14.05 13.55
C ALA A 115 -2.24 13.96 12.02
N GLN A 116 -2.60 15.05 11.33
CA GLN A 116 -2.52 15.12 9.86
C GLN A 116 -1.10 14.89 9.35
N LEU A 117 -0.07 15.45 10.01
CA LEU A 117 1.31 15.16 9.61
C LEU A 117 1.62 13.66 9.73
N LYS A 118 1.19 13.01 10.82
CA LYS A 118 1.46 11.59 11.09
C LYS A 118 0.76 10.67 10.11
N ASP A 119 -0.48 10.98 9.71
CA ASP A 119 -1.25 10.19 8.76
C ASP A 119 -0.53 10.09 7.40
N PHE A 120 0.09 11.20 6.97
CA PHE A 120 0.84 11.26 5.71
C PHE A 120 2.31 10.82 5.85
N ASN A 121 2.84 10.80 7.07
CA ASN A 121 4.23 10.44 7.36
C ASN A 121 4.30 9.37 8.45
N PRO A 122 3.78 8.15 8.23
CA PRO A 122 3.71 7.10 9.25
C PRO A 122 5.08 6.59 9.72
N TRP A 123 6.15 6.97 9.03
CA TRP A 123 7.53 6.71 9.44
C TRP A 123 8.00 7.59 10.61
N LEU A 124 7.31 8.71 10.88
CA LEU A 124 7.56 9.54 12.05
C LEU A 124 7.07 8.80 13.29
N ARG A 125 7.99 8.35 14.15
CA ARG A 125 7.65 7.63 15.40
C ARG A 125 7.61 8.54 16.63
N GLY A 126 8.49 9.54 16.72
CA GLY A 126 8.58 10.46 17.86
C GLY A 126 7.80 11.77 17.68
N ARG A 127 7.87 12.64 18.71
CA ARG A 127 7.35 14.03 18.70
C ARG A 127 8.29 15.03 18.02
N GLY A 128 9.54 14.66 17.80
CA GLY A 128 10.52 15.43 17.05
C GLY A 128 11.46 14.51 16.26
N LEU A 129 12.54 15.08 15.75
CA LEU A 129 13.58 14.43 14.97
C LEU A 129 14.94 15.00 15.35
N LYS A 130 15.77 14.20 16.04
CA LYS A 130 17.12 14.63 16.45
C LYS A 130 18.05 14.86 15.27
N ASN A 131 18.00 14.00 14.24
CA ASN A 131 18.78 14.10 13.01
C ASN A 131 20.25 14.58 13.16
N GLU A 132 20.97 14.08 14.16
CA GLU A 132 22.34 14.55 14.49
C GLU A 132 23.34 14.40 13.33
N ARG A 133 23.03 13.52 12.37
CA ARG A 133 23.85 13.25 11.17
C ARG A 133 23.46 14.10 9.95
N GLY A 134 22.54 15.05 10.08
CA GLY A 134 22.13 15.95 9.00
C GLY A 134 21.53 15.24 7.79
N ARG A 135 20.87 14.10 7.99
CA ARG A 135 20.27 13.33 6.89
C ARG A 135 19.08 14.10 6.32
N ARG A 136 18.92 14.05 5.00
CA ARG A 136 17.77 14.65 4.33
C ARG A 136 16.56 13.72 4.40
N TYR A 137 15.44 14.27 4.85
CA TYR A 137 14.14 13.62 4.86
C TYR A 137 13.14 14.49 4.11
N VAL A 138 12.19 13.84 3.44
CA VAL A 138 11.07 14.51 2.77
C VAL A 138 9.81 14.26 3.58
N LEU A 139 9.17 15.33 4.03
CA LEU A 139 7.85 15.33 4.64
C LEU A 139 6.80 15.53 3.57
N LEU A 140 5.72 14.77 3.67
CA LEU A 140 4.53 14.95 2.85
C LEU A 140 3.50 15.75 3.65
N LEU A 141 3.26 17.00 3.26
CA LEU A 141 2.31 17.88 3.92
C LEU A 141 1.01 17.93 3.10
N PRO A 142 -0.15 17.48 3.62
CA PRO A 142 -1.40 17.59 2.87
C PRO A 142 -1.76 19.05 2.63
N LEU A 143 -2.37 19.34 1.48
CA LEU A 143 -2.93 20.66 1.19
C LEU A 143 -4.23 20.86 1.99
N ALA A 144 -4.34 21.99 2.69
CA ALA A 144 -5.46 22.26 3.59
C ALA A 144 -6.81 22.21 2.86
N GLU A 145 -6.88 22.69 1.62
CA GLU A 145 -8.11 22.67 0.83
C GLU A 145 -8.55 21.27 0.39
N ASP A 146 -7.68 20.26 0.49
CA ASP A 146 -7.98 18.87 0.13
C ASP A 146 -8.31 18.00 1.34
N LEU A 147 -8.18 18.52 2.57
CA LEU A 147 -8.51 17.80 3.80
C LEU A 147 -10.01 17.59 3.99
N TYR A 148 -10.83 18.37 3.29
CA TYR A 148 -12.27 18.20 3.24
C TYR A 148 -12.65 17.42 2.01
N TYR A 149 -13.51 16.43 2.20
CA TYR A 149 -14.01 15.60 1.12
C TYR A 149 -14.74 16.45 0.07
N SER A 150 -14.44 16.18 -1.21
CA SER A 150 -15.09 16.82 -2.35
C SER A 150 -15.23 15.81 -3.49
N PRO A 151 -16.44 15.47 -3.95
CA PRO A 151 -16.66 14.55 -5.07
C PRO A 151 -15.90 14.96 -6.34
N ASP A 152 -15.73 16.26 -6.58
CA ASP A 152 -14.99 16.79 -7.75
C ASP A 152 -13.51 16.42 -7.74
N LYS A 153 -12.93 16.20 -6.55
CA LYS A 153 -11.52 15.80 -6.36
C LYS A 153 -11.33 14.29 -6.35
N VAL A 154 -12.40 13.51 -6.51
CA VAL A 154 -12.30 12.06 -6.67
C VAL A 154 -11.82 11.74 -8.08
N ARG A 155 -10.70 11.01 -8.16
CA ARG A 155 -10.14 10.49 -9.40
C ARG A 155 -10.44 9.01 -9.53
N ILE A 156 -11.18 8.63 -10.56
CA ILE A 156 -11.40 7.23 -10.91
C ILE A 156 -10.21 6.75 -11.76
N HIS A 157 -9.41 5.84 -11.21
CA HIS A 157 -8.22 5.32 -11.88
C HIS A 157 -8.53 4.24 -12.91
N TYR A 158 -9.66 3.56 -12.77
CA TYR A 158 -10.16 2.57 -13.72
C TYR A 158 -11.63 2.84 -14.01
N ALA A 159 -11.93 3.32 -15.21
CA ALA A 159 -13.28 3.71 -15.60
C ALA A 159 -14.29 2.55 -15.48
N GLY A 160 -13.85 1.30 -15.64
CA GLY A 160 -14.71 0.12 -15.52
C GLY A 160 -15.32 -0.10 -14.12
N TRP A 161 -14.82 0.58 -13.07
CA TRP A 161 -15.41 0.52 -11.74
C TRP A 161 -16.70 1.31 -11.58
N VAL A 162 -16.85 2.39 -12.33
CA VAL A 162 -18.03 3.26 -12.29
C VAL A 162 -18.67 3.16 -13.66
N LYS A 163 -19.74 2.37 -13.79
CA LYS A 163 -20.60 2.42 -14.97
C LYS A 163 -21.93 3.04 -14.56
N GLU A 164 -22.44 3.90 -15.44
CA GLU A 164 -23.75 4.54 -15.32
C GLU A 164 -24.88 3.51 -15.30
#